data_AF-A0AAQ0EU78-F1
#
_entry.id   AF-A0AAQ0EU78-F1
#
_cell.length_a   1.000
_cell.length_b   1.000
_cell.length_c   1.000
_cell.angle_alpha   90.00
_cell.angle_beta   90.00
_cell.angle_gamma   90.00
#
_symmetry.space_group_name_H-M   'P 1'
#
loop_
_entity.id
_entity.type
_entity.pdbx_description
1 polymer ?
#
loop_
_entity_poly.entity_id
_entity_poly.type
_entity_poly.pdbx_seq_one_letter_code
_entity_poly.pdbx_strand_id
1 'polypeptide(L)'
;MGTAIFMVLMVCGYWYTSRDLSTRFKIKRSFGWDVYFLVALYGCIFVLQGVIATGLLWLLLLALSAANNAFHFASPKYTDWQIDFMNWSFLGIQAPVVVMLAFAILFCLYRSNWAGSARLDGESRKKLYKRLAQSSGIEQLLYQCMEQGELAQVTLRSRRIYVGMIHTATLEYEKTANIVLIPMLSGYRDAKTMNFRIENNYSKWYAEHDITLDSEPRSAMSFRKVILLNQIESLSLFDPASASALSLAQRDESSRSKETSP
;
A
#
# COMPACT_ATOMS: atom_id res chain seq x y z
N MET A 1 -7.00 -26.04 -25.67
CA MET A 1 -6.44 -24.74 -26.11
C MET A 1 -6.87 -23.60 -25.17
N GLY A 2 -8.16 -23.26 -25.08
CA GLY A 2 -8.63 -22.12 -24.26
C GLY A 2 -8.35 -22.21 -22.75
N THR A 3 -8.40 -23.41 -22.17
CA THR A 3 -8.10 -23.64 -20.73
C THR A 3 -6.65 -23.34 -20.36
N ALA A 4 -5.69 -23.70 -21.21
CA ALA A 4 -4.27 -23.42 -20.99
C ALA A 4 -3.97 -21.91 -21.03
N ILE A 5 -4.62 -21.19 -21.95
CA ILE A 5 -4.52 -19.72 -22.06
C ILE A 5 -5.08 -19.08 -20.78
N PHE A 6 -6.24 -19.53 -20.32
CA PHE A 6 -6.86 -19.03 -19.09
C PHE A 6 -6.00 -19.30 -17.85
N MET A 7 -5.39 -20.48 -17.76
CA MET A 7 -4.49 -20.84 -16.67
C MET A 7 -3.26 -19.93 -16.63
N VAL A 8 -2.59 -19.72 -17.77
CA VAL A 8 -1.42 -18.83 -17.86
C VAL A 8 -1.80 -17.37 -17.58
N LEU A 9 -2.96 -16.93 -18.06
CA LEU A 9 -3.51 -15.60 -17.77
C LEU A 9 -3.63 -15.37 -16.26
N MET A 10 -4.24 -16.32 -15.54
CA MET A 10 -4.43 -16.23 -14.09
C MET A 10 -3.11 -16.30 -13.33
N VAL A 11 -2.20 -17.20 -13.70
CA VAL A 11 -0.90 -17.37 -13.04
C VAL A 11 -0.02 -16.14 -13.23
N CYS A 12 0.08 -15.61 -14.46
CA CYS A 12 0.86 -14.40 -14.75
C CYS A 12 0.25 -13.16 -14.08
N GLY A 13 -1.08 -13.03 -14.12
CA GLY A 13 -1.78 -11.94 -13.42
C GLY A 13 -1.51 -11.97 -11.92
N TYR A 14 -1.60 -13.15 -11.29
CA TYR A 14 -1.34 -13.32 -9.86
C TYR A 14 0.14 -13.06 -9.50
N TRP A 15 1.07 -13.56 -10.31
CA TRP A 15 2.51 -13.37 -10.08
C TRP A 15 2.91 -11.90 -10.14
N TYR A 16 2.42 -11.17 -11.14
CA TYR A 16 2.71 -9.74 -11.29
C TYR A 16 2.14 -8.93 -10.13
N THR A 17 0.87 -9.18 -9.81
CA THR A 17 0.15 -8.46 -8.75
C THR A 17 0.68 -8.75 -7.34
N SER A 18 1.24 -9.94 -7.11
CA SER A 18 1.86 -10.29 -5.83
C SER A 18 3.27 -9.71 -5.64
N ARG A 19 3.95 -9.28 -6.71
CA ARG A 19 5.34 -8.79 -6.63
C ARG A 19 5.44 -7.26 -6.68
N ASP A 20 4.54 -6.58 -7.37
CA ASP A 20 4.54 -5.12 -7.43
C ASP A 20 3.85 -4.50 -6.19
N LEU A 21 4.62 -3.70 -5.43
CA LEU A 21 4.19 -3.14 -4.15
C LEU A 21 2.94 -2.25 -4.29
N SER A 22 2.83 -1.49 -5.39
CA SER A 22 1.73 -0.57 -5.63
C SER A 22 0.41 -1.29 -5.90
N THR A 23 0.46 -2.39 -6.66
CA THR A 23 -0.71 -3.23 -6.94
C THR A 23 -1.06 -4.14 -5.77
N ARG A 24 -0.09 -4.58 -4.97
CA ARG A 24 -0.37 -5.26 -3.67
C ARG A 24 -1.21 -4.39 -2.75
N PHE A 25 -0.92 -3.10 -2.63
CA PHE A 25 -1.73 -2.19 -1.80
C PHE A 25 -3.14 -1.99 -2.36
N LYS A 26 -3.29 -1.85 -3.68
CA LYS A 26 -4.61 -1.79 -4.32
C LYS A 26 -5.41 -3.08 -4.12
N ILE A 27 -4.78 -4.24 -4.29
CA ILE A 27 -5.42 -5.55 -4.11
C ILE A 27 -5.81 -5.81 -2.66
N LYS A 28 -4.95 -5.43 -1.71
CA LYS A 28 -5.26 -5.57 -0.28
C LYS A 28 -6.38 -4.63 0.18
N ARG A 29 -6.61 -3.52 -0.53
CA ARG A 29 -7.73 -2.58 -0.30
C ARG A 29 -9.01 -2.98 -1.07
N SER A 30 -8.89 -3.76 -2.14
CA SER A 30 -10.02 -4.33 -2.87
C SER A 30 -10.54 -5.57 -2.14
N PHE A 31 -11.82 -5.57 -1.76
CA PHE A 31 -12.45 -6.71 -1.08
C PHE A 31 -13.27 -7.57 -2.05
N GLY A 32 -13.15 -8.90 -1.95
CA GLY A 32 -14.02 -9.83 -2.66
C GLY A 32 -13.70 -9.98 -4.16
N TRP A 33 -14.70 -9.73 -5.01
CA TRP A 33 -14.66 -10.07 -6.45
C TRP A 33 -13.71 -9.20 -7.27
N ASP A 34 -13.44 -7.97 -6.82
CA ASP A 34 -12.58 -7.01 -7.53
C ASP A 34 -11.13 -7.49 -7.67
N VAL A 35 -10.66 -8.31 -6.73
CA VAL A 35 -9.32 -8.91 -6.78
C VAL A 35 -9.19 -9.84 -7.99
N TYR A 36 -10.22 -10.65 -8.26
CA TYR A 36 -10.23 -11.56 -9.40
C TYR A 36 -10.28 -10.80 -10.73
N PHE A 37 -11.07 -9.72 -10.81
CA PHE A 37 -11.12 -8.87 -11.99
C PHE A 37 -9.78 -8.16 -12.24
N LEU A 38 -9.11 -7.69 -11.19
CA LEU A 38 -7.82 -7.02 -11.33
C LEU A 38 -6.73 -7.99 -11.79
N VAL A 39 -6.68 -9.20 -11.21
CA VAL A 39 -5.77 -10.27 -11.63
C VAL A 39 -6.03 -10.64 -13.09
N ALA A 40 -7.29 -10.79 -13.49
CA ALA A 40 -7.67 -11.10 -14.87
C ALA A 40 -7.27 -9.97 -15.84
N LEU A 41 -7.49 -8.71 -15.47
CA LEU A 41 -7.15 -7.56 -16.30
C LEU A 41 -5.64 -7.50 -16.59
N TYR A 42 -4.80 -7.68 -15.56
CA TYR A 42 -3.35 -7.73 -15.77
C TYR A 42 -2.92 -8.95 -16.58
N GLY A 43 -3.55 -10.11 -16.37
CA GLY A 43 -3.34 -11.29 -17.19
C GLY A 43 -3.64 -11.04 -18.68
N CYS A 44 -4.76 -10.37 -18.98
CA CYS A 44 -5.15 -10.00 -20.35
C CYS A 44 -4.09 -9.12 -21.03
N ILE A 45 -3.51 -8.16 -20.31
CA ILE A 45 -2.46 -7.29 -20.85
C ILE A 45 -1.24 -8.11 -21.29
N PHE A 46 -0.79 -9.07 -20.48
CA PHE A 46 0.36 -9.91 -20.83
C PHE A 46 0.07 -10.86 -22.00
N VAL A 47 -1.13 -11.43 -22.06
CA VAL A 47 -1.56 -12.27 -23.19
C VAL A 47 -1.60 -11.44 -24.48
N LEU A 48 -2.14 -10.22 -24.45
CA LEU A 48 -2.15 -9.31 -25.59
C LEU A 48 -0.73 -8.97 -26.07
N GLN A 49 0.21 -8.73 -25.15
CA GLN A 49 1.62 -8.53 -25.50
C GLN A 49 2.23 -9.78 -26.15
N GLY A 50 1.91 -10.97 -25.66
CA GLY A 50 2.32 -12.25 -26.25
C GLY A 50 1.77 -12.42 -27.68
N VAL A 51 0.52 -12.04 -27.92
CA VAL A 51 -0.10 -12.07 -29.26
C VAL A 51 0.63 -11.12 -30.21
N ILE A 52 0.89 -9.88 -29.78
CA ILE A 52 1.61 -8.89 -30.59
C ILE A 52 3.02 -9.38 -30.93
N ALA A 53 3.76 -9.93 -29.96
CA ALA A 53 5.10 -10.46 -30.18
C ALA A 53 5.11 -11.65 -31.16
N THR A 54 4.10 -12.53 -31.06
CA THR A 54 3.95 -13.66 -32.00
C THR A 54 3.62 -13.17 -33.41
N GLY A 55 2.78 -12.14 -33.54
CA GLY A 55 2.50 -11.49 -34.83
C GLY A 55 3.75 -10.85 -35.45
N LEU A 56 4.58 -10.18 -34.64
CA LEU A 56 5.86 -9.63 -35.09
C LEU A 56 6.84 -10.72 -35.52
N LEU A 57 6.92 -11.84 -34.79
CA LEU A 57 7.72 -12.99 -35.18
C LEU A 57 7.27 -13.55 -36.53
N TRP A 58 5.95 -13.67 -36.73
CA TRP A 58 5.40 -14.13 -38.00
C TRP A 58 5.75 -13.18 -39.16
N LEU A 59 5.63 -11.87 -38.96
CA LEU A 59 6.04 -10.86 -39.96
C LEU A 59 7.54 -10.93 -40.27
N LEU A 60 8.38 -11.18 -39.26
CA LEU A 60 9.81 -11.35 -39.43
C LEU A 60 10.13 -12.62 -40.24
N LEU A 61 9.44 -13.73 -39.96
CA LEU A 61 9.58 -14.96 -40.75
C LEU A 61 9.12 -14.78 -42.19
N LEU A 62 8.05 -14.01 -42.42
CA LEU A 62 7.58 -13.63 -43.76
C LEU A 62 8.66 -12.82 -44.49
N ALA A 63 9.23 -11.79 -43.85
CA ALA A 63 10.28 -10.96 -44.44
C ALA A 63 11.55 -11.78 -44.78
N LEU A 64 11.97 -12.67 -43.89
CA LEU A 64 13.10 -13.57 -44.12
C LEU A 64 12.83 -14.58 -45.23
N SER A 65 11.63 -15.14 -45.28
CA SER A 65 11.18 -16.04 -46.35
C SER A 65 11.17 -15.32 -47.70
N ALA A 66 10.63 -14.11 -47.77
CA ALA A 66 10.63 -13.27 -48.97
C ALA A 66 12.05 -12.90 -49.42
N ALA A 67 12.93 -12.53 -48.49
CA ALA A 67 14.33 -12.23 -48.79
C ALA A 67 15.08 -13.48 -49.29
N ASN A 68 14.91 -14.63 -48.64
CA ASN A 68 15.55 -15.88 -49.07
C ASN A 68 15.06 -16.32 -50.47
N ASN A 69 13.78 -16.08 -50.78
CA ASN A 69 13.21 -16.36 -52.09
C ASN A 69 13.70 -15.38 -53.18
N ALA A 70 13.95 -14.11 -52.82
CA ALA A 70 14.46 -13.10 -53.75
C ALA A 70 15.96 -13.26 -54.04
N PHE A 71 16.76 -13.68 -53.05
CA PHE A 71 18.21 -13.75 -53.15
C PHE A 71 18.78 -15.18 -53.28
N HIS A 72 17.92 -16.22 -53.21
CA HIS A 72 18.29 -17.65 -53.30
C HIS A 72 19.47 -18.07 -52.40
N PHE A 73 19.52 -17.59 -51.16
CA PHE A 73 20.66 -17.85 -50.26
C PHE A 73 20.73 -19.30 -49.74
N ALA A 74 19.59 -19.99 -49.52
CA ALA A 74 19.59 -21.26 -48.76
C ALA A 74 19.00 -22.49 -49.47
N SER A 75 18.22 -22.39 -50.56
CA SER A 75 17.74 -23.56 -51.32
C SER A 75 17.04 -23.21 -52.64
N PRO A 76 17.01 -24.14 -53.63
CA PRO A 76 16.30 -24.00 -54.90
C PRO A 76 14.77 -24.22 -54.80
N LYS A 77 14.22 -24.37 -53.59
CA LYS A 77 12.80 -24.63 -53.34
C LYS A 77 12.19 -23.44 -52.58
N TYR A 78 11.00 -22.99 -53.01
CA TYR A 78 10.24 -21.95 -52.31
C TYR A 78 10.13 -22.30 -50.82
N THR A 79 10.64 -21.42 -49.98
CA THR A 79 10.78 -21.67 -48.55
C THR A 79 9.78 -20.81 -47.78
N ASP A 80 8.61 -21.37 -47.46
CA ASP A 80 7.51 -20.67 -46.78
C ASP A 80 7.54 -20.86 -45.26
N TRP A 81 8.62 -20.41 -44.61
CA TRP A 81 8.81 -20.57 -43.15
C TRP A 81 7.66 -20.03 -42.30
N GLN A 82 6.93 -19.02 -42.79
CA GLN A 82 5.73 -18.48 -42.14
C GLN A 82 4.55 -19.48 -42.08
N ILE A 83 4.39 -20.31 -43.12
CA ILE A 83 3.30 -21.30 -43.24
C ILE A 83 3.69 -22.55 -42.46
N ASP A 84 4.96 -22.96 -42.56
CA ASP A 84 5.49 -24.06 -41.76
C ASP A 84 5.38 -23.76 -40.26
N PHE A 85 5.67 -22.52 -39.84
CA PHE A 85 5.49 -22.09 -38.46
C PHE A 85 4.03 -22.15 -37.99
N MET A 86 3.05 -21.83 -38.84
CA MET A 86 1.64 -21.93 -38.47
C MET A 86 1.15 -23.38 -38.40
N ASN A 87 1.60 -24.22 -39.32
CA ASN A 87 1.12 -25.60 -39.40
C ASN A 87 1.87 -26.55 -38.47
N TRP A 88 3.00 -26.12 -37.92
CA TRP A 88 3.76 -26.93 -36.97
C TRP A 88 2.99 -27.06 -35.66
N SER A 89 2.83 -28.30 -35.19
CA SER A 89 2.25 -28.62 -33.90
C SER A 89 3.24 -29.35 -33.01
N PHE A 90 3.29 -28.95 -31.75
CA PHE A 90 4.05 -29.60 -30.70
C PHE A 90 3.06 -30.09 -29.63
N LEU A 91 3.06 -31.40 -29.34
CA LEU A 91 2.16 -32.04 -28.35
C LEU A 91 0.66 -31.76 -28.58
N GLY A 92 0.24 -31.60 -29.84
CA GLY A 92 -1.17 -31.31 -30.21
C GLY A 92 -1.59 -29.84 -30.01
N ILE A 93 -0.64 -28.96 -29.67
CA ILE A 93 -0.84 -27.50 -29.61
C ILE A 93 -0.14 -26.87 -30.81
N GLN A 94 -0.76 -25.88 -31.45
CA GLN A 94 -0.15 -25.16 -32.57
C GLN A 94 1.05 -24.33 -32.08
N ALA A 95 2.16 -24.34 -32.83
CA ALA A 95 3.41 -23.67 -32.45
C ALA A 95 3.23 -22.17 -32.11
N PRO A 96 2.39 -21.39 -32.82
CA PRO A 96 2.20 -19.97 -32.47
C PRO A 96 1.56 -19.78 -31.09
N VAL A 97 0.70 -20.70 -30.66
CA VAL A 97 0.09 -20.63 -29.32
C VAL A 97 1.13 -20.90 -28.24
N VAL A 98 2.03 -21.87 -28.46
CA VAL A 98 3.14 -22.16 -27.53
C VAL A 98 4.08 -20.95 -27.43
N VAL A 99 4.45 -20.36 -28.56
CA VAL A 99 5.30 -19.18 -28.62
C VAL A 99 4.65 -17.97 -27.96
N MET A 100 3.35 -17.75 -28.17
CA MET A 100 2.57 -16.71 -27.51
C MET A 100 2.61 -16.85 -25.99
N LEU A 101 2.37 -18.07 -25.48
CA LEU A 101 2.41 -18.33 -24.04
C LEU A 101 3.82 -18.15 -23.47
N ALA A 102 4.85 -18.59 -24.18
CA ALA A 102 6.24 -18.40 -23.78
C ALA A 102 6.62 -16.90 -23.69
N PHE A 103 6.23 -16.10 -24.68
CA PHE A 103 6.44 -14.65 -24.64
C PHE A 103 5.63 -13.98 -23.53
N ALA A 104 4.38 -14.38 -23.30
CA ALA A 104 3.57 -13.85 -22.20
C ALA A 104 4.22 -14.11 -20.83
N ILE A 105 4.76 -15.32 -20.61
CA ILE A 105 5.51 -15.67 -19.40
C ILE A 105 6.80 -14.86 -19.31
N LEU A 106 7.55 -14.73 -20.42
CA LEU A 106 8.81 -13.98 -20.45
C LEU A 106 8.60 -12.49 -20.16
N PHE A 107 7.57 -11.86 -20.74
CA PHE A 107 7.20 -10.48 -20.42
C PHE A 107 6.70 -10.32 -18.99
N CYS A 108 5.94 -11.30 -18.47
CA CYS A 108 5.53 -11.31 -17.07
C CYS A 108 6.76 -11.33 -16.16
N LEU A 109 7.72 -12.23 -16.39
CA LEU A 109 8.94 -12.33 -15.59
C LEU A 109 9.81 -11.08 -15.75
N TYR A 110 10.01 -10.60 -16.98
CA TYR A 110 10.80 -9.41 -17.26
C TYR A 110 10.21 -8.18 -16.56
N ARG A 111 8.91 -7.90 -16.77
CA ARG A 111 8.23 -6.76 -16.16
C ARG A 111 8.08 -6.91 -14.64
N SER A 112 7.94 -8.13 -14.12
CA SER A 112 7.90 -8.39 -12.67
C SER A 112 9.27 -8.21 -12.01
N ASN A 113 10.37 -8.53 -12.71
CA ASN A 113 11.72 -8.33 -12.22
C ASN A 113 12.21 -6.87 -12.39
N TRP A 114 11.70 -6.17 -13.40
CA TRP A 114 11.94 -4.73 -13.62
C TRP A 114 10.94 -3.81 -12.91
N ALA A 115 9.81 -4.32 -12.42
CA ALA A 115 8.91 -3.55 -11.58
C ALA A 115 9.70 -3.09 -10.36
N GLY A 116 9.89 -1.78 -10.25
CA GLY A 116 10.90 -1.13 -9.41
C GLY A 116 10.85 -1.42 -7.91
N SER A 117 9.94 -2.28 -7.43
CA SER A 117 9.87 -2.68 -6.02
C SER A 117 11.14 -3.36 -5.49
N ALA A 118 11.93 -4.01 -6.36
CA ALA A 118 13.20 -4.64 -5.95
C ALA A 118 14.37 -3.63 -5.84
N ARG A 119 14.19 -2.41 -6.35
CA ARG A 119 15.24 -1.39 -6.48
C ARG A 119 14.87 -0.06 -5.81
N LEU A 120 13.81 -0.04 -5.00
CA LEU A 120 13.43 1.14 -4.24
C LEU A 120 14.41 1.31 -3.08
N ASP A 121 15.37 2.21 -3.29
CA ASP A 121 16.17 2.84 -2.26
C ASP A 121 15.29 3.31 -1.09
N GLY A 122 15.81 3.31 0.15
CA GLY A 122 15.04 3.60 1.37
C GLY A 122 14.23 4.90 1.27
N GLU A 123 14.78 5.90 0.59
CA GLU A 123 14.16 7.20 0.37
C GLU A 123 12.99 7.16 -0.63
N SER A 124 13.09 6.33 -1.66
CA SER A 124 12.01 6.15 -2.65
C SER A 124 10.83 5.38 -2.05
N ARG A 125 11.09 4.44 -1.13
CA ARG A 125 10.03 3.78 -0.35
C ARG A 125 9.29 4.79 0.53
N LYS A 126 10.01 5.67 1.24
CA LYS A 126 9.39 6.74 2.03
C LYS A 126 8.51 7.66 1.18
N LYS A 127 8.98 8.10 0.01
CA LYS A 127 8.20 8.91 -0.94
C LYS A 127 6.95 8.17 -1.44
N LEU A 128 7.04 6.87 -1.70
CA LEU A 128 5.90 6.05 -2.09
C LEU A 128 4.88 5.92 -0.95
N TYR A 129 5.33 5.60 0.26
CA TYR A 129 4.45 5.54 1.44
C TYR A 129 3.76 6.88 1.70
N LYS A 130 4.48 8.00 1.60
CA LYS A 130 3.90 9.35 1.73
C LYS A 130 2.83 9.61 0.67
N ARG A 131 3.07 9.25 -0.59
CA ARG A 131 2.07 9.39 -1.68
C ARG A 131 0.85 8.50 -1.47
N LEU A 132 1.03 7.28 -0.94
CA LEU A 132 -0.08 6.37 -0.64
C LEU A 132 -0.92 6.87 0.53
N ALA A 133 -0.26 7.36 1.59
CA ALA A 133 -0.89 7.91 2.78
C ALA A 133 -1.73 9.17 2.45
N GLN A 134 -1.36 9.96 1.43
CA GLN A 134 -2.18 11.11 0.98
C GLN A 134 -3.60 10.73 0.52
N SER A 135 -3.86 9.46 0.19
CA SER A 135 -5.21 9.00 -0.16
C SER A 135 -6.16 8.86 1.04
N SER A 136 -5.63 8.93 2.26
CA SER A 136 -6.38 8.82 3.52
C SER A 136 -5.84 9.82 4.55
N GLY A 137 -6.66 10.79 4.96
CA GLY A 137 -6.24 11.81 5.92
C GLY A 137 -5.72 11.24 7.25
N ILE A 138 -6.26 10.10 7.69
CA ILE A 138 -5.79 9.38 8.90
C ILE A 138 -4.38 8.82 8.68
N GLU A 139 -4.13 8.15 7.55
CA GLU A 139 -2.81 7.56 7.27
C GLU A 139 -1.73 8.63 7.13
N GLN A 140 -2.06 9.74 6.47
CA GLN A 140 -1.15 10.88 6.34
C GLN A 140 -0.79 11.47 7.70
N LEU A 141 -1.78 11.64 8.58
CA LEU A 141 -1.57 12.17 9.92
C LEU A 141 -0.72 11.22 10.77
N LEU A 142 -1.02 9.92 10.76
CA LEU A 142 -0.26 8.91 11.47
C LEU A 142 1.20 8.86 10.98
N TYR A 143 1.40 8.92 9.66
CA TYR A 143 2.73 8.97 9.06
C TYR A 143 3.51 10.22 9.50
N GLN A 144 2.86 11.39 9.52
CA GLN A 144 3.46 12.63 10.00
C GLN A 144 3.89 12.50 11.48
N CYS A 145 3.01 12.00 12.35
CA CYS A 145 3.33 11.79 13.77
C CYS A 145 4.53 10.84 13.95
N MET A 146 4.59 9.76 13.17
CA MET A 146 5.68 8.79 13.24
C MET A 146 7.00 9.33 12.69
N GLU A 147 6.98 10.15 11.64
CA GLU A 147 8.18 10.72 11.01
C GLU A 147 8.76 11.88 11.81
N GLN A 148 7.90 12.74 12.36
CA GLN A 148 8.29 13.96 13.09
C GLN A 148 8.37 13.75 14.61
N GLY A 149 7.83 12.64 15.14
CA GLY A 149 7.74 12.40 16.58
C GLY A 149 6.71 13.29 17.28
N GLU A 150 5.78 13.89 16.53
CA GLU A 150 4.72 14.73 17.09
C GLU A 150 3.71 13.90 17.89
N LEU A 151 3.09 14.55 18.88
CA LEU A 151 2.05 13.92 19.68
C LEU A 151 0.75 13.88 18.91
N ALA A 152 0.01 12.78 19.07
CA ALA A 152 -1.35 12.65 18.56
C ALA A 152 -2.34 12.61 19.71
N GLN A 153 -3.48 13.26 19.52
CA GLN A 153 -4.68 13.10 20.32
C GLN A 153 -5.61 12.12 19.62
N VAL A 154 -5.85 10.99 20.28
CA VAL A 154 -6.76 9.92 19.84
C VAL A 154 -8.01 9.97 20.70
N THR A 155 -9.15 10.28 20.10
CA THR A 155 -10.46 10.20 20.75
C THR A 155 -11.13 8.89 20.37
N LEU A 156 -11.52 8.09 21.36
CA LEU A 156 -12.25 6.85 21.16
C LEU A 156 -13.75 7.09 21.21
N ARG A 157 -14.52 6.19 20.57
CA ARG A 157 -16.00 6.16 20.66
C ARG A 157 -16.53 6.06 22.09
N SER A 158 -15.72 5.54 23.01
CA SER A 158 -16.02 5.50 24.45
C SER A 158 -15.86 6.86 25.15
N ARG A 159 -15.56 7.93 24.41
CA ARG A 159 -15.20 9.28 24.88
C ARG A 159 -13.90 9.34 25.67
N ARG A 160 -13.14 8.24 25.72
CA ARG A 160 -11.77 8.25 26.26
C ARG A 160 -10.85 8.93 25.26
N ILE A 161 -9.99 9.80 25.79
CA ILE A 161 -8.99 10.54 25.02
C ILE A 161 -7.61 10.09 25.49
N TYR A 162 -6.76 9.75 24.53
CA TYR A 162 -5.35 9.45 24.74
C TYR A 162 -4.51 10.46 23.99
N VAL A 163 -3.52 11.04 24.65
CA VAL A 163 -2.51 11.90 24.02
C VAL A 163 -1.16 11.23 24.16
N GLY A 164 -0.44 11.06 23.06
CA GLY A 164 0.84 10.36 23.11
C GLY A 164 1.53 10.24 21.76
N MET A 165 2.74 9.67 21.78
CA MET A 165 3.52 9.41 20.58
C MET A 165 3.00 8.15 19.89
N ILE A 166 2.84 8.21 18.57
CA ILE A 166 2.51 7.03 17.77
C ILE A 166 3.81 6.31 17.43
N HIS A 167 3.95 5.09 17.95
CA HIS A 167 5.12 4.26 17.68
C HIS A 167 4.97 3.47 16.38
N THR A 168 3.77 2.95 16.11
CA THR A 168 3.49 2.13 14.94
C THR A 168 2.01 2.17 14.60
N ALA A 169 1.69 2.07 13.32
CA ALA A 169 0.32 1.88 12.85
C ALA A 169 0.28 0.70 11.88
N THR A 170 -0.63 -0.25 12.14
CA THR A 170 -0.93 -1.35 11.22
C THR A 170 -2.27 -1.07 10.57
N LEU A 171 -2.25 -0.67 9.30
CA LEU A 171 -3.44 -0.27 8.54
C LEU A 171 -3.87 -1.31 7.50
N GLU A 172 -3.22 -2.48 7.46
CA GLU A 172 -3.34 -3.41 6.33
C GLU A 172 -4.73 -4.03 6.14
N TYR A 173 -5.48 -4.26 7.22
CA TYR A 173 -6.82 -4.86 7.15
C TYR A 173 -7.76 -4.13 8.09
N GLU A 174 -8.88 -3.59 7.59
CA GLU A 174 -9.81 -2.77 8.39
C GLU A 174 -10.21 -3.41 9.72
N LYS A 175 -10.39 -4.75 9.76
CA LYS A 175 -10.80 -5.47 10.98
C LYS A 175 -9.70 -5.61 12.03
N THR A 176 -8.44 -5.70 11.62
CA THR A 176 -7.29 -5.83 12.53
C THR A 176 -6.45 -4.57 12.60
N ALA A 177 -6.90 -3.52 11.91
CA ALA A 177 -6.18 -2.27 11.81
C ALA A 177 -6.08 -1.64 13.20
N ASN A 178 -4.86 -1.30 13.59
CA ASN A 178 -4.55 -0.81 14.92
C ASN A 178 -3.46 0.26 14.90
N ILE A 179 -3.46 1.07 15.94
CA ILE A 179 -2.37 1.99 16.25
C ILE A 179 -1.77 1.61 17.59
N VAL A 180 -0.45 1.75 17.69
CA VAL A 180 0.32 1.55 18.91
C VAL A 180 0.79 2.93 19.36
N LEU A 181 0.24 3.38 20.49
CA LEU A 181 0.49 4.69 21.06
C LEU A 181 1.16 4.55 22.42
N ILE A 182 2.22 5.33 22.65
CA ILE A 182 2.86 5.48 23.96
C ILE A 182 2.15 6.66 24.65
N PRO A 183 1.33 6.41 25.67
CA PRO A 183 0.50 7.46 26.26
C PRO A 183 1.36 8.40 27.10
N MET A 184 1.13 9.70 26.93
CA MET A 184 1.65 10.77 27.79
C MET A 184 0.55 11.31 28.70
N LEU A 185 -0.67 11.47 28.18
CA LEU A 185 -1.85 11.83 28.96
C LEU A 185 -3.01 10.91 28.59
N SER A 186 -3.90 10.67 29.54
CA SER A 186 -5.19 10.06 29.27
C SER A 186 -6.29 10.72 30.08
N GLY A 187 -7.49 10.65 29.55
CA GLY A 187 -8.67 11.13 30.23
C GLY A 187 -9.92 10.87 29.41
N TYR A 188 -10.91 11.73 29.59
CA TYR A 188 -12.18 11.62 28.87
C TYR A 188 -12.75 12.99 28.55
N ARG A 189 -13.66 13.01 27.58
CA ARG A 189 -14.49 14.18 27.28
C ARG A 189 -15.73 14.17 28.17
N ASP A 190 -15.88 15.19 28.99
CA ASP A 190 -17.05 15.35 29.85
C ASP A 190 -18.32 15.47 29.00
N ALA A 191 -19.36 14.71 29.35
CA ALA A 191 -20.59 14.65 28.55
C ALA A 191 -21.41 15.96 28.57
N LYS A 192 -21.26 16.77 29.62
CA LYS A 192 -22.02 18.01 29.82
C LYS A 192 -21.24 19.23 29.35
N THR A 193 -19.97 19.33 29.74
CA THR A 193 -19.13 20.49 29.40
C THR A 193 -18.36 20.33 28.11
N MET A 194 -18.29 19.11 27.55
CA MET A 194 -17.51 18.77 26.36
C MET A 194 -16.01 19.06 26.48
N ASN A 195 -15.55 19.37 27.69
CA ASN A 195 -14.16 19.67 28.01
C ASN A 195 -13.37 18.39 28.22
N PHE A 196 -12.10 18.42 27.80
CA PHE A 196 -11.16 17.36 28.07
C PHE A 196 -10.74 17.40 29.54
N ARG A 197 -11.07 16.34 30.28
CA ARG A 197 -10.60 16.13 31.65
C ARG A 197 -9.48 15.11 31.66
N ILE A 198 -8.32 15.50 32.17
CA ILE A 198 -7.15 14.62 32.32
C ILE A 198 -7.34 13.78 33.59
N GLU A 199 -7.25 12.46 33.46
CA GLU A 199 -7.29 11.52 34.60
C GLU A 199 -5.90 11.05 34.97
N ASN A 200 -5.10 10.63 33.98
CA ASN A 200 -3.75 10.10 34.23
C ASN A 200 -2.73 10.89 33.44
N ASN A 201 -1.70 11.35 34.15
CA ASN A 201 -0.54 12.02 33.59
C ASN A 201 0.66 11.07 33.60
N TYR A 202 0.86 10.36 32.50
CA TYR A 202 1.97 9.43 32.33
C TYR A 202 3.30 10.16 32.15
N SER A 203 3.32 11.36 31.55
CA SER A 203 4.56 12.10 31.35
C SER A 203 5.20 12.52 32.68
N LYS A 204 4.39 12.94 33.64
CA LYS A 204 4.84 13.20 35.02
C LYS A 204 5.39 11.92 35.66
N TRP A 205 4.70 10.80 35.50
CA TRP A 205 5.16 9.53 36.05
C TRP A 205 6.47 9.04 35.42
N TYR A 206 6.64 9.18 34.09
CA TYR A 206 7.89 8.86 33.40
C TYR A 206 9.05 9.73 33.90
N ALA A 207 8.82 11.02 34.10
CA ALA A 207 9.83 11.94 34.62
C ALA A 207 10.21 11.63 36.08
N GLU A 208 9.25 11.28 36.94
CA GLU A 208 9.51 10.93 38.35
C GLU A 208 10.29 9.61 38.53
N HIS A 209 10.25 8.72 37.53
CA HIS A 209 10.88 7.41 37.59
C HIS A 209 12.06 7.27 36.61
N ASP A 210 12.52 8.39 36.02
CA ASP A 210 13.59 8.44 35.01
C ASP A 210 13.40 7.45 33.84
N ILE A 211 12.14 7.24 33.45
CA ILE A 211 11.77 6.31 32.37
C ILE A 211 11.88 7.02 31.03
N THR A 212 12.84 6.57 30.23
CA THR A 212 13.01 7.02 28.86
C THR A 212 12.47 5.98 27.87
N LEU A 213 12.55 6.27 26.57
CA LEU A 213 12.16 5.32 25.53
C LEU A 213 12.98 4.02 25.58
N ASP A 214 14.23 4.09 26.06
CA ASP A 214 15.21 3.01 26.03
C ASP A 214 15.74 2.62 27.43
N SER A 215 15.12 3.10 28.51
CA SER A 215 15.57 2.78 29.88
C SER A 215 15.34 1.30 30.24
N GLU A 216 16.32 0.68 30.87
CA GLU A 216 16.20 -0.63 31.53
C GLU A 216 16.10 -0.45 33.05
N PRO A 217 15.28 -1.24 33.79
CA PRO A 217 14.59 -2.46 33.38
C PRO A 217 13.18 -2.23 32.77
N ARG A 218 12.64 -1.02 32.82
CA ARG A 218 11.33 -0.66 32.24
C ARG A 218 11.44 0.58 31.36
N SER A 219 11.08 0.42 30.10
CA SER A 219 11.02 1.51 29.12
C SER A 219 9.60 2.01 28.93
N ALA A 220 9.46 3.23 28.39
CA ALA A 220 8.16 3.81 28.02
C ALA A 220 7.37 2.92 27.05
N MET A 221 8.06 2.09 26.25
CA MET A 221 7.45 1.08 25.37
C MET A 221 6.60 0.05 26.12
N SER A 222 6.92 -0.22 27.39
CA SER A 222 6.14 -1.14 28.24
C SER A 222 4.72 -0.65 28.52
N PHE A 223 4.49 0.67 28.38
CA PHE A 223 3.20 1.32 28.63
C PHE A 223 2.39 1.55 27.35
N ARG A 224 2.87 1.03 26.21
CA ARG A 224 2.19 1.18 24.92
C ARG A 224 0.77 0.64 24.97
N LYS A 225 -0.15 1.36 24.34
CA LYS A 225 -1.53 0.95 24.15
C LYS A 225 -1.76 0.58 22.70
N VAL A 226 -2.38 -0.57 22.48
CA VAL A 226 -2.87 -1.00 21.17
C VAL A 226 -4.34 -0.61 21.08
N ILE A 227 -4.66 0.25 20.11
CA ILE A 227 -6.01 0.77 19.89
C ILE A 227 -6.44 0.34 18.49
N LEU A 228 -7.58 -0.36 18.39
CA LEU A 228 -8.16 -0.71 17.10
C LEU A 228 -8.72 0.54 16.42
N LEU A 229 -8.47 0.68 15.12
CA LEU A 229 -8.93 1.84 14.35
C LEU A 229 -10.45 1.98 14.30
N ASN A 230 -11.19 0.87 14.36
CA ASN A 230 -12.65 0.89 14.43
C ASN A 230 -13.20 1.51 15.74
N GLN A 231 -12.38 1.63 16.79
CA GLN A 231 -12.75 2.28 18.06
C GLN A 231 -12.42 3.77 18.06
N ILE A 232 -11.63 4.24 17.10
CA ILE A 232 -11.23 5.65 17.00
C ILE A 232 -12.37 6.42 16.38
N GLU A 233 -12.78 7.48 17.07
CA GLU A 233 -13.77 8.44 16.60
C GLU A 233 -13.09 9.61 15.88
N SER A 234 -11.99 10.11 16.45
CA SER A 234 -11.18 11.16 15.83
C SER A 234 -9.71 11.05 16.18
N LEU A 235 -8.86 11.54 15.26
CA LEU A 235 -7.42 11.62 15.40
C LEU A 235 -6.98 13.03 14.99
N SER A 236 -6.20 13.69 15.84
CA SER A 236 -5.61 15.00 15.52
C SER A 236 -4.18 15.08 16.03
N LEU A 237 -3.38 15.96 15.44
CA LEU A 237 -2.12 16.37 16.03
C LEU A 237 -2.38 17.10 17.35
N PHE A 238 -1.52 16.84 18.31
CA PHE A 238 -1.55 17.50 19.60
C PHE A 238 -0.27 18.30 19.77
N ASP A 239 -0.41 19.61 19.74
CA ASP A 239 0.65 20.52 20.14
C ASP A 239 0.36 21.05 21.56
N PRO A 240 1.24 20.78 22.54
CA PRO A 240 1.10 21.29 23.91
C PRO A 240 0.95 22.82 23.98
N ALA A 241 1.60 23.56 23.08
CA ALA A 241 1.53 25.02 23.05
C ALA A 241 0.14 25.49 22.62
N SER A 242 -0.39 24.91 21.54
CA SER A 242 -1.76 25.16 21.06
C SER A 242 -2.83 24.81 22.10
N ALA A 243 -2.68 23.68 22.80
CA ALA A 243 -3.62 23.28 23.85
C ALA A 243 -3.63 24.25 25.05
N SER A 244 -2.45 24.75 25.42
CA SER A 244 -2.30 25.73 26.50
C SER A 244 -2.93 27.07 26.12
N ALA A 245 -2.73 27.55 24.90
CA ALA A 245 -3.30 28.80 24.39
C ALA A 245 -4.84 28.79 24.37
N LEU A 246 -5.45 27.67 23.94
CA LEU A 246 -6.91 27.52 23.96
C LEU A 246 -7.48 27.51 25.38
N SER A 247 -6.77 26.91 26.34
CA SER A 247 -7.19 26.89 27.74
C SER A 247 -7.09 28.27 28.42
N LEU A 248 -6.12 29.08 28.01
CA LEU A 248 -5.95 30.47 28.47
C LEU A 248 -7.07 31.36 27.95
N ALA A 249 -7.40 31.28 26.64
CA ALA A 249 -8.50 32.04 26.06
C ALA A 249 -9.86 31.74 26.73
N GLN A 250 -10.13 30.47 27.06
CA GLN A 250 -11.35 30.08 27.77
C GLN A 250 -11.41 30.61 29.20
N ARG A 251 -10.27 30.72 29.90
CA ARG A 251 -10.20 31.33 31.23
C ARG A 251 -10.49 32.83 31.17
N ASP A 252 -9.93 33.53 30.18
CA ASP A 252 -10.11 34.97 29.98
C ASP A 252 -11.54 35.35 29.59
N GLU A 253 -12.24 34.51 28.82
CA GLU A 253 -13.68 34.69 28.57
C GLU A 253 -14.53 34.42 29.82
N SER A 254 -14.17 33.39 30.60
CA SER A 254 -14.90 33.05 31.83
C SER A 254 -14.75 34.11 32.93
N SER A 255 -13.57 34.75 33.04
CA SER A 255 -13.34 35.85 33.99
C SER A 255 -14.10 37.11 33.57
N ARG A 256 -14.08 37.48 32.28
CA ARG A 256 -14.88 38.60 31.74
C ARG A 256 -16.38 38.40 31.88
N SER A 257 -16.88 37.18 31.74
CA SER A 257 -18.31 36.89 31.90
C SER A 257 -18.80 37.01 33.35
N LYS A 258 -17.91 36.83 34.34
CA LYS A 258 -18.24 37.01 35.77
C LYS A 258 -18.16 38.46 36.24
N GLU A 259 -17.37 39.30 35.58
CA GLU A 259 -17.30 40.75 35.86
C GLU A 259 -18.47 41.54 35.26
N THR A 260 -19.24 40.95 34.34
CA THR A 260 -20.34 41.61 33.60
C THR A 260 -21.74 41.18 34.02
N SER A 261 -21.87 40.28 35.00
CA SER A 261 -23.15 39.91 35.61
C SER A 261 -23.38 40.68 36.92
N PRO A 262 -24.37 41.61 36.99
CA PRO A 262 -24.69 42.40 38.18
C PRO A 262 -25.37 41.58 39.30
#